data_AF-A0A832LQW3-F1
#
_entry.id   AF-A0A832LQW3-F1
#
_cell.length_a   1.000
_cell.length_b   1.000
_cell.length_c   1.000
_cell.angle_alpha   90.00
_cell.angle_beta   90.00
_cell.angle_gamma   90.00
#
_symmetry.space_group_name_H-M   'P 1'
#
loop_
_entity.id
_entity.type
_entity.pdbx_description
1 polymer ?
#
loop_
_entity_poly.entity_id
_entity_poly.type
_entity_poly.pdbx_seq_one_letter_code
_entity_poly.pdbx_strand_id
1 'polypeptide(L)'
;MLIAKNNLQFIIEVAIIIHIGLILLFNLVGVSLSLVLFLGTIVTTLFAFLFTADTILLMLPLFTHQEFTHPFGPLAVLSWVTVLAASNLLSEAGIRSTSIKTLNFILFFVIAVAGGLMHRSFLLLWFLGGAIGYLIMSKSFKRTARITRKSIIGFISALIGGFALMESLAKILDMPVLSPLLRVTRLENYTIPSLKLVLTKTTLWGHVVGSCYWKSECLGGADGYITLPVTMIHKLGLPYHIFYGVLIYKKDYIDYMLPGIFAVAFDAGYFGLLFLLSWVLIVTITGFYVLRIYKEKRLNGFRRYLGREALLIGSLSAFLTQSIIGLFLFNRSFNSSALLTYILLSALVMAHSVSVKRRIT
;
A
#
# COMPACT_ATOMS: atom_id res chain seq x y z
N MET A 1 -3.24 -21.51 22.86
CA MET A 1 -4.63 -21.25 22.45
C MET A 1 -4.62 -19.99 21.58
N LEU A 2 -4.64 -20.17 20.25
CA LEU A 2 -4.65 -19.10 19.23
C LEU A 2 -6.07 -18.57 19.04
N ILE A 3 -6.66 -18.04 20.11
CA ILE A 3 -7.91 -17.28 20.02
C ILE A 3 -7.54 -15.89 20.49
N ALA A 4 -7.40 -14.97 19.54
CA ALA A 4 -7.08 -13.58 19.83
C ALA A 4 -8.09 -13.01 20.84
N LYS A 5 -7.58 -12.40 21.92
CA LYS A 5 -8.40 -11.84 23.01
C LYS A 5 -8.71 -10.37 22.82
N ASN A 6 -7.97 -9.69 21.94
CA ASN A 6 -8.20 -8.31 21.55
C ASN A 6 -7.74 -8.09 20.11
N ASN A 7 -8.07 -6.90 19.59
CA ASN A 7 -7.81 -6.54 18.20
C ASN A 7 -6.30 -6.44 17.88
N LEU A 8 -5.49 -5.93 18.80
CA LEU A 8 -4.03 -5.84 18.61
C LEU A 8 -3.39 -7.23 18.49
N GLN A 9 -3.77 -8.18 19.35
CA GLN A 9 -3.31 -9.56 19.29
C GLN A 9 -3.68 -10.20 17.95
N PHE A 10 -4.91 -9.98 17.47
CA PHE A 10 -5.34 -10.51 16.18
C PHE A 10 -4.51 -9.98 15.00
N ILE A 11 -4.19 -8.68 14.99
CA ILE A 11 -3.31 -8.06 13.98
C ILE A 11 -1.94 -8.74 14.00
N ILE A 12 -1.36 -8.96 15.18
CA ILE A 12 -0.04 -9.59 15.34
C ILE A 12 -0.06 -11.05 14.86
N GLU A 13 -1.08 -11.83 15.25
CA GLU A 13 -1.21 -13.24 14.83
C GLU A 13 -1.32 -13.37 13.31
N VAL A 14 -2.18 -12.57 12.69
CA VAL A 14 -2.33 -12.54 11.22
C VAL A 14 -1.04 -12.08 10.54
N ALA A 15 -0.35 -11.09 11.11
CA ALA A 15 0.95 -10.67 10.59
C ALA A 15 1.97 -11.81 10.61
N ILE A 16 2.11 -12.53 11.72
CA ILE A 16 3.03 -13.66 11.84
C ILE A 16 2.70 -14.74 10.81
N ILE A 17 1.42 -15.13 10.69
CA ILE A 17 0.97 -16.16 9.75
C ILE A 17 1.31 -15.77 8.31
N ILE A 18 1.03 -14.53 7.90
CA ILE A 18 1.32 -14.05 6.53
C ILE A 18 2.83 -14.03 6.26
N HIS A 19 3.65 -13.59 7.22
CA HIS A 19 5.11 -13.57 7.06
C HIS A 19 5.68 -14.98 6.91
N ILE A 20 5.26 -15.93 7.76
CA ILE A 20 5.69 -17.34 7.66
C ILE A 20 5.23 -17.92 6.33
N GLY A 21 3.96 -17.73 5.96
CA GLY A 21 3.39 -18.25 4.72
C GLY A 21 4.14 -17.78 3.48
N LEU A 22 4.47 -16.48 3.39
CA LEU A 22 5.22 -15.94 2.26
C LEU A 22 6.68 -16.38 2.22
N ILE A 23 7.35 -16.50 3.38
CA ILE A 23 8.70 -17.06 3.45
C ILE A 23 8.71 -18.49 2.91
N LEU A 24 7.74 -19.33 3.31
CA LEU A 24 7.63 -20.70 2.80
C LEU A 24 7.36 -20.71 1.29
N LEU A 25 6.41 -19.90 0.81
CA LEU A 25 6.07 -19.81 -0.61
C LEU A 25 7.29 -19.46 -1.48
N PHE A 26 8.10 -18.49 -1.07
CA PHE A 26 9.30 -18.05 -1.78
C PHE A 26 10.43 -19.09 -1.83
N ASN A 27 10.44 -20.02 -0.87
CA ASN A 27 11.38 -21.12 -0.81
C ASN A 27 10.91 -22.35 -1.61
N LEU A 28 9.59 -22.51 -1.77
CA LEU A 28 8.99 -23.57 -2.58
C LEU A 28 9.03 -23.22 -4.07
N VAL A 29 8.65 -22.00 -4.44
CA VAL A 29 8.47 -21.57 -5.83
C VAL A 29 9.72 -20.90 -6.39
N GLY A 30 10.17 -21.35 -7.56
CA GLY A 30 11.23 -20.70 -8.32
C GLY A 30 10.75 -19.38 -8.96
N VAL A 31 11.17 -18.25 -8.39
CA VAL A 31 10.82 -16.91 -8.93
C VAL A 31 11.70 -16.56 -10.14
N SER A 32 11.30 -17.03 -11.33
CA SER A 32 11.95 -16.72 -12.59
C SER A 32 11.48 -15.39 -13.18
N LEU A 33 12.27 -14.79 -14.08
CA LEU A 33 11.90 -13.52 -14.73
C LEU A 33 10.64 -13.65 -15.59
N SER A 34 10.48 -14.77 -16.31
CA SER A 34 9.31 -15.03 -17.15
C SER A 34 8.04 -15.17 -16.31
N LEU A 35 8.10 -15.89 -15.19
CA LEU A 35 6.98 -16.04 -14.26
C LEU A 35 6.55 -14.67 -13.71
N VAL A 36 7.51 -13.86 -13.28
CA VAL A 36 7.24 -12.52 -12.72
C VAL A 36 6.65 -11.58 -13.76
N LEU A 37 7.14 -11.62 -15.00
CA LEU A 37 6.55 -10.84 -16.10
C LEU A 37 5.14 -11.28 -16.41
N PHE A 38 4.91 -12.58 -16.61
CA PHE A 38 3.61 -13.12 -16.97
C PHE A 38 2.55 -12.84 -15.90
N LEU A 39 2.83 -13.21 -14.65
CA LEU A 39 1.92 -12.95 -13.54
C LEU A 39 1.76 -11.44 -13.30
N GLY A 40 2.85 -10.68 -13.35
CA GLY A 40 2.81 -9.23 -13.17
C GLY A 40 1.94 -8.54 -14.21
N THR A 41 2.04 -8.92 -15.50
CA THR A 41 1.22 -8.33 -16.56
C THR A 41 -0.24 -8.72 -16.39
N ILE A 42 -0.54 -9.98 -16.10
CA ILE A 42 -1.92 -10.44 -15.87
C ILE A 42 -2.53 -9.68 -14.70
N VAL A 43 -1.85 -9.63 -13.55
CA VAL A 43 -2.35 -8.95 -12.34
C VAL A 43 -2.53 -7.46 -12.59
N THR A 44 -1.61 -6.80 -13.30
CA THR A 44 -1.73 -5.37 -13.62
C THR A 44 -2.90 -5.11 -14.58
N THR A 45 -3.11 -5.96 -15.58
CA THR A 45 -4.27 -5.88 -16.48
C THR A 45 -5.58 -6.12 -15.73
N LEU A 46 -5.62 -7.09 -14.82
CA LEU A 46 -6.79 -7.33 -13.96
C LEU A 46 -7.09 -6.11 -13.09
N PHE A 47 -6.07 -5.47 -12.50
CA PHE A 47 -6.30 -4.23 -11.76
C PHE A 47 -6.82 -3.11 -12.66
N ALA A 48 -6.28 -2.94 -13.86
CA ALA A 48 -6.81 -1.96 -14.82
C ALA A 48 -8.29 -2.21 -15.08
N PHE A 49 -8.69 -3.45 -15.36
CA PHE A 49 -10.09 -3.82 -15.56
C PHE A 49 -10.94 -3.55 -14.31
N LEU A 50 -10.47 -3.94 -13.12
CA LEU A 50 -11.19 -3.73 -11.86
C LEU A 50 -11.41 -2.24 -11.57
N PHE A 51 -10.38 -1.39 -11.69
CA PHE A 51 -10.52 0.05 -11.49
C PHE A 51 -11.46 0.67 -12.52
N THR A 52 -11.39 0.26 -13.79
CA THR A 52 -12.31 0.73 -14.83
C THR A 52 -13.75 0.28 -14.57
N ALA A 53 -13.96 -0.97 -14.16
CA ALA A 53 -15.29 -1.48 -13.83
C ALA A 53 -15.89 -0.73 -12.63
N ASP A 54 -15.11 -0.51 -11.57
CA ASP A 54 -15.52 0.31 -10.40
C ASP A 54 -15.88 1.74 -10.86
N THR A 55 -15.12 2.31 -11.81
CA THR A 55 -15.39 3.62 -12.39
C THR A 55 -16.70 3.70 -13.15
N ILE A 56 -17.01 2.69 -13.95
CA ILE A 56 -18.27 2.61 -14.69
C ILE A 56 -19.44 2.45 -13.73
N LEU A 57 -19.30 1.62 -12.69
CA LEU A 57 -20.34 1.41 -11.68
C LEU A 57 -20.66 2.70 -10.91
N LEU A 58 -19.67 3.54 -10.63
CA LEU A 58 -19.88 4.85 -9.99
C LEU A 58 -20.72 5.81 -10.85
N MET A 59 -20.67 5.67 -12.18
CA MET A 59 -21.48 6.49 -13.11
C MET A 59 -22.91 5.97 -13.27
N LEU A 60 -23.23 4.78 -12.75
CA LEU A 60 -24.57 4.20 -12.82
C LEU A 60 -25.42 4.60 -11.59
N PRO A 61 -26.63 5.16 -11.78
CA PRO A 61 -27.46 5.70 -10.69
C PRO A 61 -27.77 4.72 -9.54
N LEU A 62 -27.77 3.41 -9.81
CA LEU A 62 -28.13 2.36 -8.85
C LEU A 62 -26.93 1.84 -8.02
N PHE A 63 -25.68 2.14 -8.43
CA PHE A 63 -24.47 1.53 -7.85
C PHE A 63 -23.46 2.55 -7.31
N THR A 64 -23.83 3.83 -7.24
CA THR A 64 -22.96 4.97 -6.86
C THR A 64 -22.27 4.87 -5.49
N HIS A 65 -22.71 3.94 -4.62
CA HIS A 65 -22.18 3.75 -3.27
C HIS A 65 -21.26 2.53 -3.11
N GLN A 66 -21.09 1.71 -4.14
CA GLN A 66 -20.21 0.53 -4.07
C GLN A 66 -18.78 0.92 -4.49
N GLU A 67 -17.82 0.80 -3.56
CA GLU A 67 -16.38 1.00 -3.83
C GLU A 67 -15.63 -0.31 -3.59
N PHE A 68 -15.24 -1.02 -4.64
CA PHE A 68 -14.58 -2.32 -4.49
C PHE A 68 -13.05 -2.21 -4.50
N THR A 69 -12.48 -1.16 -5.10
CA THR A 69 -11.04 -1.12 -5.40
C THR A 69 -10.16 -0.39 -4.39
N HIS A 70 -10.73 0.09 -3.28
CA HIS A 70 -10.01 0.87 -2.26
C HIS A 70 -8.75 0.20 -1.67
N PRO A 71 -8.72 -1.12 -1.35
CA PRO A 71 -7.52 -1.75 -0.80
C PRO A 71 -6.44 -2.10 -1.84
N PHE A 72 -6.76 -1.97 -3.13
CA PHE A 72 -5.92 -2.52 -4.20
C PHE A 72 -4.89 -1.53 -4.73
N GLY A 73 -4.91 -0.26 -4.32
CA GLY A 73 -3.94 0.73 -4.79
C GLY A 73 -2.47 0.33 -4.59
N PRO A 74 -2.04 -0.03 -3.37
CA PRO A 74 -0.68 -0.52 -3.14
C PRO A 74 -0.35 -1.79 -3.94
N LEU A 75 -1.31 -2.70 -4.14
CA LEU A 75 -1.11 -3.92 -4.93
C LEU A 75 -0.97 -3.63 -6.43
N ALA A 76 -1.69 -2.63 -6.94
CA ALA A 76 -1.54 -2.16 -8.31
C ALA A 76 -0.16 -1.51 -8.52
N VAL A 77 0.34 -0.74 -7.53
CA VAL A 77 1.71 -0.22 -7.55
C VAL A 77 2.72 -1.37 -7.57
N LEU A 78 2.53 -2.38 -6.72
CA LEU A 78 3.39 -3.57 -6.69
C LEU A 78 3.45 -4.22 -8.07
N SER A 79 2.30 -4.54 -8.65
CA SER A 79 2.25 -5.29 -9.91
C SER A 79 2.83 -4.47 -11.06
N TRP A 80 2.46 -3.19 -11.17
CA TRP A 80 2.92 -2.31 -12.25
C TRP A 80 4.41 -2.01 -12.16
N VAL A 81 4.93 -1.68 -10.97
CA VAL A 81 6.37 -1.43 -10.78
C VAL A 81 7.17 -2.71 -11.02
N THR A 82 6.65 -3.87 -10.61
CA THR A 82 7.30 -5.17 -10.90
C THR A 82 7.39 -5.43 -12.40
N VAL A 83 6.31 -5.21 -13.18
CA VAL A 83 6.34 -5.34 -14.65
C VAL A 83 7.33 -4.36 -15.26
N LEU A 84 7.32 -3.10 -14.81
CA LEU A 84 8.25 -2.09 -15.28
C LEU A 84 9.70 -2.49 -15.03
N ALA A 85 10.02 -2.91 -13.81
CA ALA A 85 11.35 -3.38 -13.42
C ALA A 85 11.78 -4.61 -14.23
N ALA A 86 10.90 -5.60 -14.37
CA ALA A 86 11.18 -6.80 -15.13
C ALA A 86 11.40 -6.52 -16.63
N SER A 87 10.61 -5.63 -17.24
CA SER A 87 10.78 -5.22 -18.64
C SER A 87 12.10 -4.46 -18.86
N ASN A 88 12.53 -3.65 -17.88
CA ASN A 88 13.82 -2.98 -17.93
C ASN A 88 14.98 -3.96 -17.76
N LEU A 89 14.84 -4.98 -16.91
CA LEU A 89 15.82 -6.06 -16.77
C LEU A 89 15.93 -6.92 -18.04
N LEU A 90 14.83 -7.18 -18.76
CA LEU A 90 14.88 -7.82 -20.07
C LEU A 90 15.72 -7.02 -21.07
N SER A 91 15.49 -5.69 -21.13
CA SER A 91 16.28 -4.81 -21.99
C SER A 91 17.77 -4.83 -21.62
N GLU A 92 18.11 -4.86 -20.32
CA GLU A 92 19.50 -4.97 -19.88
C GLU A 92 20.11 -6.34 -20.21
N ALA A 93 19.30 -7.40 -20.31
CA ALA A 93 19.72 -8.73 -20.75
C ALA A 93 19.82 -8.89 -22.28
N GLY A 94 19.59 -7.81 -23.06
CA GLY A 94 19.64 -7.82 -24.52
C GLY A 94 18.37 -8.35 -25.21
N ILE A 95 17.30 -8.56 -24.45
CA ILE A 95 16.01 -9.05 -24.99
C ILE A 95 15.13 -7.84 -25.33
N ARG A 96 14.60 -7.82 -26.56
CA ARG A 96 13.65 -6.78 -26.98
C ARG A 96 12.39 -6.84 -26.11
N SER A 97 12.08 -5.73 -25.44
CA SER A 97 10.93 -5.64 -24.52
C SER A 97 10.07 -4.40 -24.80
N THR A 98 10.14 -3.85 -26.01
CA THR A 98 9.45 -2.61 -26.40
C THR A 98 7.94 -2.74 -26.26
N SER A 99 7.33 -3.82 -26.76
CA SER A 99 5.89 -4.06 -26.67
C SER A 99 5.39 -4.14 -25.24
N ILE A 100 6.13 -4.82 -24.35
CA ILE A 100 5.80 -4.93 -22.92
C ILE A 100 5.86 -3.56 -22.24
N LYS A 101 6.88 -2.74 -22.57
CA LYS A 101 7.00 -1.38 -22.04
C LYS A 101 5.86 -0.48 -22.50
N THR A 102 5.47 -0.57 -23.77
CA THR A 102 4.32 0.18 -24.31
C THR A 102 3.02 -0.23 -23.62
N LEU A 103 2.77 -1.54 -23.50
CA LEU A 103 1.60 -2.03 -22.77
C LEU A 103 1.59 -1.53 -21.32
N ASN A 104 2.73 -1.61 -20.63
CA ASN A 104 2.84 -1.16 -19.25
C ASN A 104 2.60 0.35 -19.09
N PHE A 105 2.96 1.15 -20.10
CA PHE A 105 2.65 2.58 -20.14
C PHE A 105 1.16 2.84 -20.36
N ILE A 106 0.51 2.08 -21.24
CA ILE A 106 -0.95 2.16 -21.42
C ILE A 106 -1.66 1.82 -20.11
N LEU A 107 -1.29 0.69 -19.49
CA LEU A 107 -1.84 0.27 -18.20
C LEU A 107 -1.62 1.32 -17.10
N PHE A 108 -0.49 2.04 -17.13
CA PHE A 108 -0.25 3.14 -16.20
C PHE A 108 -1.32 4.21 -16.28
N PHE A 109 -1.66 4.67 -17.48
CA PHE A 109 -2.66 5.72 -17.67
C PHE A 109 -4.07 5.24 -17.39
N VAL A 110 -4.43 4.02 -17.82
CA VAL A 110 -5.76 3.45 -17.55
C VAL A 110 -6.00 3.38 -16.04
N ILE A 111 -5.04 2.83 -15.29
CA ILE A 111 -5.12 2.72 -13.84
C ILE A 111 -5.10 4.11 -13.17
N ALA A 112 -4.26 5.03 -13.64
CA ALA A 112 -4.19 6.39 -13.10
C ALA A 112 -5.53 7.13 -13.23
N VAL A 113 -6.14 7.08 -14.42
CA VAL A 113 -7.42 7.75 -14.69
C VAL A 113 -8.54 7.08 -13.89
N ALA A 114 -8.71 5.77 -14.02
CA ALA A 114 -9.79 5.04 -13.36
C ALA A 114 -9.66 5.10 -11.82
N GLY A 115 -8.47 4.81 -11.29
CA GLY A 115 -8.21 4.89 -9.86
C GLY A 115 -8.29 6.31 -9.30
N GLY A 116 -7.88 7.33 -10.08
CA GLY A 116 -8.00 8.73 -9.69
C GLY A 116 -9.44 9.24 -9.62
N LEU A 117 -10.31 8.75 -10.51
CA LEU A 117 -11.74 9.01 -10.48
C LEU A 117 -12.40 8.37 -9.27
N MET A 118 -12.01 7.14 -8.92
CA MET A 118 -12.62 6.39 -7.81
C MET A 118 -12.13 6.83 -6.42
N HIS A 119 -10.82 7.01 -6.24
CA HIS A 119 -10.23 7.03 -4.89
C HIS A 119 -9.55 8.35 -4.56
N ARG A 120 -9.84 8.84 -3.35
CA ARG A 120 -9.42 10.17 -2.88
C ARG A 120 -7.91 10.39 -2.87
N SER A 121 -7.13 9.41 -2.43
CA SER A 121 -5.67 9.46 -2.27
C SER A 121 -4.91 8.66 -3.34
N PHE A 122 -5.61 8.08 -4.31
CA PHE A 122 -5.00 7.11 -5.22
C PHE A 122 -3.98 7.73 -6.16
N LEU A 123 -4.24 8.92 -6.73
CA LEU A 123 -3.26 9.57 -7.60
C LEU A 123 -1.94 9.83 -6.86
N LEU A 124 -2.02 10.34 -5.63
CA LEU A 124 -0.84 10.55 -4.80
C LEU A 124 -0.07 9.23 -4.59
N LEU A 125 -0.79 8.15 -4.27
CA LEU A 125 -0.22 6.81 -4.11
C LEU A 125 0.39 6.27 -5.39
N TRP A 126 -0.33 6.37 -6.50
CA TRP A 126 0.05 5.85 -7.79
C TRP A 126 1.32 6.52 -8.30
N PHE A 127 1.34 7.85 -8.28
CA PHE A 127 2.50 8.63 -8.66
C PHE A 127 3.65 8.36 -7.67
N LEU A 128 3.47 8.53 -6.35
CA LEU A 128 4.55 8.30 -5.39
C LEU A 128 5.17 6.90 -5.52
N GLY A 129 4.35 5.86 -5.74
CA GLY A 129 4.78 4.51 -6.04
C GLY A 129 5.55 4.38 -7.34
N GLY A 130 5.14 5.07 -8.39
CA GLY A 130 5.92 5.15 -9.62
C GLY A 130 7.26 5.85 -9.43
N ALA A 131 7.30 6.97 -8.69
CA ALA A 131 8.51 7.73 -8.41
C ALA A 131 9.51 6.94 -7.58
N ILE A 132 9.07 6.31 -6.48
CA ILE A 132 9.93 5.46 -5.64
C ILE A 132 10.46 4.28 -6.47
N GLY A 133 9.59 3.61 -7.22
CA GLY A 133 10.00 2.51 -8.11
C GLY A 133 11.08 2.96 -9.10
N TYR A 134 10.89 4.12 -9.73
CA TYR A 134 11.86 4.69 -10.66
C TYR A 134 13.18 5.08 -9.99
N LEU A 135 13.13 5.66 -8.78
CA LEU A 135 14.31 5.96 -7.96
C LEU A 135 15.11 4.70 -7.65
N ILE A 136 14.45 3.63 -7.21
CA ILE A 136 15.09 2.34 -6.91
C ILE A 136 15.72 1.76 -8.19
N MET A 137 14.96 1.71 -9.29
CA MET A 137 15.47 1.24 -10.58
C MET A 137 16.67 2.06 -11.07
N SER A 138 16.66 3.38 -10.89
CA SER A 138 17.77 4.24 -11.34
C SER A 138 19.09 3.99 -10.64
N LYS A 139 19.01 3.55 -9.37
CA LYS A 139 20.19 3.16 -8.60
C LYS A 139 20.59 1.73 -8.89
N SER A 140 19.64 0.86 -9.26
CA SER A 140 19.94 -0.55 -9.58
C SER A 140 20.47 -0.75 -11.02
N PHE A 141 19.85 -0.10 -12.00
CA PHE A 141 20.05 -0.33 -13.43
C PHE A 141 21.06 0.66 -14.01
N LYS A 142 21.98 0.18 -14.86
CA LYS A 142 23.09 1.02 -15.38
C LYS A 142 22.67 1.88 -16.57
N ARG A 143 21.75 1.38 -17.41
CA ARG A 143 21.45 1.98 -18.73
C ARG A 143 20.00 2.41 -18.91
N THR A 144 19.03 1.76 -18.27
CA THR A 144 17.62 1.84 -18.68
C THR A 144 16.76 2.83 -17.89
N ALA A 145 17.17 3.24 -16.69
CA ALA A 145 16.37 4.11 -15.82
C ALA A 145 17.20 5.27 -15.26
N ARG A 146 17.69 6.20 -16.08
CA ARG A 146 18.38 7.40 -15.55
C ARG A 146 17.38 8.51 -15.24
N ILE A 147 17.37 8.99 -14.00
CA ILE A 147 16.62 10.19 -13.64
C ILE A 147 17.22 11.38 -14.39
N THR A 148 16.43 11.94 -15.29
CA THR A 148 16.77 13.15 -16.05
C THR A 148 15.87 14.29 -15.58
N ARG A 149 16.32 15.54 -15.76
CA ARG A 149 15.50 16.73 -15.50
C ARG A 149 14.15 16.68 -16.24
N LYS A 150 14.14 16.16 -17.47
CA LYS A 150 12.92 15.94 -18.27
C LYS A 150 11.96 14.95 -17.59
N SER A 151 12.47 13.87 -17.00
CA SER A 151 11.66 12.88 -16.27
C SER A 151 11.03 13.50 -15.02
N ILE A 152 11.80 14.28 -14.25
CA ILE A 152 11.29 14.98 -13.05
C ILE A 152 10.19 15.98 -13.44
N ILE A 153 10.44 16.82 -14.45
CA ILE A 153 9.46 17.80 -14.92
C ILE A 153 8.20 17.09 -15.44
N GLY A 154 8.36 16.05 -16.26
CA GLY A 154 7.24 15.28 -16.80
C GLY A 154 6.40 14.61 -15.72
N PHE A 155 7.03 14.16 -14.64
CA PHE A 155 6.34 13.56 -13.51
C PHE A 155 5.55 14.60 -12.70
N ILE A 156 6.16 15.75 -12.40
CA ILE A 156 5.48 16.86 -11.71
C ILE A 156 4.33 17.40 -12.56
N SER A 157 4.53 17.57 -13.87
CA SER A 157 3.48 18.05 -14.76
C SER A 157 2.33 17.05 -14.89
N ALA A 158 2.61 15.74 -14.91
CA ALA A 158 1.57 14.71 -14.91
C ALA A 158 0.75 14.72 -13.61
N LEU A 159 1.41 14.91 -12.45
CA LEU A 159 0.73 15.04 -11.17
C LEU A 159 -0.19 16.27 -11.14
N ILE A 160 0.34 17.45 -11.49
CA ILE A 160 -0.42 18.71 -11.52
C ILE A 160 -1.56 18.62 -12.55
N GLY A 161 -1.28 18.11 -13.74
CA GLY A 161 -2.28 17.93 -14.80
C GLY A 161 -3.40 16.98 -14.39
N GLY A 162 -3.07 15.86 -13.73
CA GLY A 162 -4.06 14.95 -13.18
C GLY A 162 -4.95 15.61 -12.12
N PHE A 163 -4.35 16.39 -11.20
CA PHE A 163 -5.11 17.12 -10.18
C PHE A 163 -6.02 18.20 -10.81
N ALA A 164 -5.51 18.97 -11.76
CA ALA A 164 -6.28 20.01 -12.45
C ALA A 164 -7.46 19.43 -13.24
N LEU A 165 -7.22 18.34 -13.98
CA LEU A 165 -8.26 17.66 -14.76
C LEU A 165 -9.37 17.11 -13.84
N MET A 166 -9.01 16.53 -12.71
CA MET A 166 -9.97 16.05 -11.70
C MET A 166 -10.82 17.19 -11.11
N GLU A 167 -10.19 18.33 -10.80
CA GLU A 167 -10.90 19.50 -10.30
C GLU A 167 -11.85 20.09 -11.35
N SER A 168 -11.43 20.16 -12.61
CA SER A 168 -12.29 20.59 -13.72
C SER A 168 -13.48 19.65 -13.90
N LEU A 169 -13.26 18.33 -13.90
CA LEU A 169 -14.34 17.35 -13.98
C LEU A 169 -15.32 17.45 -12.81
N ALA A 170 -14.82 17.70 -11.60
CA ALA A 170 -15.66 17.88 -10.41
C ALA A 170 -16.63 19.05 -10.57
N LYS A 171 -16.16 20.17 -11.13
CA LYS A 171 -16.98 21.37 -11.37
C LYS A 171 -17.95 21.20 -12.54
N ILE A 172 -17.54 20.51 -13.61
CA ILE A 172 -18.38 20.29 -14.80
C ILE A 172 -19.51 19.31 -14.50
N LEU A 173 -19.23 18.25 -13.74
CA LEU A 173 -20.19 17.19 -13.43
C LEU A 173 -21.00 17.46 -12.15
N ASP A 174 -20.76 18.57 -11.46
CA ASP A 174 -21.29 18.90 -10.13
C ASP A 174 -21.10 17.74 -9.12
N MET A 175 -19.96 17.05 -9.23
CA MET A 175 -19.61 15.92 -8.38
C MET A 175 -18.52 16.34 -7.39
N PRO A 176 -18.87 16.84 -6.18
CA PRO A 176 -17.89 17.30 -5.20
C PRO A 176 -16.95 16.19 -4.71
N VAL A 177 -17.34 14.92 -4.92
CA VAL A 177 -16.50 13.75 -4.62
C VAL A 177 -15.21 13.74 -5.46
N LEU A 178 -15.23 14.29 -6.67
CA LEU A 178 -14.09 14.29 -7.60
C LEU A 178 -13.06 15.39 -7.30
N SER A 179 -13.43 16.46 -6.58
CA SER A 179 -12.57 17.63 -6.35
C SER A 179 -11.39 17.32 -5.43
N PRO A 180 -10.13 17.48 -5.88
CA PRO A 180 -8.97 17.39 -5.01
C PRO A 180 -8.86 18.54 -3.99
N LEU A 181 -9.34 19.74 -4.32
CA LEU A 181 -9.27 20.90 -3.42
C LEU A 181 -10.19 20.75 -2.20
N LEU A 182 -11.43 20.30 -2.40
CA LEU A 182 -12.35 19.95 -1.31
C LEU A 182 -11.79 18.86 -0.38
N ARG A 183 -10.86 18.03 -0.87
CA ARG A 183 -10.21 16.99 -0.05
C ARG A 183 -9.14 17.59 0.86
N VAL A 184 -8.37 18.57 0.39
CA VAL A 184 -7.34 19.27 1.19
C VAL A 184 -7.99 20.10 2.30
N THR A 185 -9.09 20.80 2.01
CA THR A 185 -9.78 21.61 3.02
C THR A 185 -10.43 20.76 4.11
N ARG A 186 -10.95 19.57 3.79
CA ARG A 186 -11.45 18.62 4.79
C ARG A 186 -10.33 18.11 5.70
N LEU A 187 -9.13 17.83 5.16
CA LEU A 187 -7.98 17.45 5.99
C LEU A 187 -7.70 18.49 7.06
N GLU A 188 -7.63 19.76 6.67
CA GLU A 188 -7.36 20.87 7.59
C GLU A 188 -8.43 20.98 8.69
N ASN A 189 -9.70 20.94 8.30
CA ASN A 189 -10.83 21.14 9.22
C ASN A 189 -11.02 20.01 10.23
N TYR A 190 -10.73 18.75 9.85
CA TYR A 190 -10.99 17.59 10.71
C TYR A 190 -9.74 17.02 11.40
N THR A 191 -8.52 17.28 10.91
CA THR A 191 -7.31 16.67 11.47
C THR A 191 -6.78 17.41 12.71
N ILE A 192 -6.86 18.75 12.71
CA ILE A 192 -6.26 19.59 13.76
C ILE A 192 -6.89 19.32 15.15
N PRO A 193 -8.23 19.22 15.31
CA PRO A 193 -8.84 18.94 16.62
C PRO A 193 -8.45 17.55 17.17
N SER A 194 -8.38 16.54 16.29
CA SER A 194 -8.10 15.15 16.66
C SER A 194 -6.65 14.94 17.10
N LEU A 195 -5.70 15.71 16.53
CA LEU A 195 -4.29 15.69 16.96
C LEU A 195 -4.11 16.09 18.43
N LYS A 196 -4.83 17.12 18.88
CA LYS A 196 -4.74 17.60 20.27
C LYS A 196 -5.22 16.54 21.26
N LEU A 197 -6.31 15.84 20.93
CA LEU A 197 -6.83 14.74 21.75
C LEU A 197 -5.82 13.61 21.85
N VAL A 198 -5.31 13.11 20.72
CA VAL A 198 -4.39 11.96 20.70
C VAL A 198 -3.11 12.27 21.46
N LEU A 199 -2.48 13.42 21.20
CA LEU A 199 -1.22 13.79 21.85
C LEU A 199 -1.32 13.91 23.38
N THR A 200 -2.46 14.38 23.88
CA THR A 200 -2.66 14.62 25.32
C THR A 200 -3.18 13.39 26.08
N LYS A 201 -3.73 12.40 25.37
CA LYS A 201 -4.39 11.23 25.98
C LYS A 201 -3.69 9.90 25.69
N THR A 202 -2.70 9.88 24.80
CA THR A 202 -1.89 8.68 24.56
C THR A 202 -0.98 8.38 25.75
N THR A 203 -0.94 7.12 26.16
CA THR A 203 -0.08 6.60 27.23
C THR A 203 1.03 5.74 26.62
N LEU A 204 1.93 5.22 27.47
CA LEU A 204 2.95 4.26 27.00
C LEU A 204 2.32 3.02 26.36
N TRP A 205 1.21 2.55 26.94
CA TRP A 205 0.39 1.43 26.48
C TRP A 205 -1.05 1.90 26.29
N GLY A 206 -1.48 2.01 25.03
CA GLY A 206 -2.81 2.50 24.67
C GLY A 206 -3.03 3.98 24.96
N HIS A 207 -4.14 4.29 25.61
CA HIS A 207 -4.53 5.66 25.96
C HIS A 207 -5.34 5.71 27.26
N VAL A 208 -5.55 6.91 27.79
CA VAL A 208 -6.33 7.13 29.02
C VAL A 208 -7.78 6.66 28.82
N VAL A 209 -8.23 5.72 29.65
CA VAL A 209 -9.62 5.21 29.69
C VAL A 209 -10.60 6.38 29.74
N GLY A 210 -11.67 6.34 28.95
CA GLY A 210 -12.62 7.44 28.82
C GLY A 210 -12.33 8.44 27.70
N SER A 211 -11.15 8.36 27.06
CA SER A 211 -10.73 9.32 26.03
C SER A 211 -11.12 8.93 24.60
N CYS A 212 -11.60 7.72 24.37
CA CYS A 212 -12.13 7.32 23.08
C CYS A 212 -13.54 7.86 22.85
N TYR A 213 -14.01 7.78 21.60
CA TYR A 213 -15.33 8.27 21.18
C TYR A 213 -16.47 7.71 22.04
N TRP A 214 -16.30 6.48 22.54
CA TRP A 214 -17.29 5.74 23.33
C TRP A 214 -17.22 5.96 24.84
N LYS A 215 -16.36 6.88 25.32
CA LYS A 215 -16.27 7.31 26.72
C LYS A 215 -16.16 6.13 27.71
N SER A 216 -17.22 5.79 28.44
CA SER A 216 -17.20 4.77 29.50
C SER A 216 -16.89 3.36 28.99
N GLU A 217 -17.17 3.07 27.72
CA GLU A 217 -16.93 1.75 27.11
C GLU A 217 -15.48 1.57 26.62
N CYS A 218 -14.59 2.52 26.92
CA CYS A 218 -13.19 2.48 26.51
C CYS A 218 -12.40 1.39 27.24
N LEU A 219 -11.70 0.53 26.50
CA LEU A 219 -10.78 -0.46 27.06
C LEU A 219 -9.42 0.15 27.43
N GLY A 220 -9.13 1.38 26.97
CA GLY A 220 -7.87 2.07 27.20
C GLY A 220 -6.72 1.58 26.30
N GLY A 221 -7.06 0.88 25.21
CA GLY A 221 -6.12 0.28 24.27
C GLY A 221 -6.76 -0.88 23.49
N ALA A 222 -6.32 -1.08 22.24
CA ALA A 222 -6.87 -2.05 21.30
C ALA A 222 -8.40 -1.89 21.06
N ASP A 223 -8.88 -0.65 21.13
CA ASP A 223 -10.28 -0.23 20.96
C ASP A 223 -10.74 -0.26 19.49
N GLY A 224 -9.85 -0.57 18.55
CA GLY A 224 -10.21 -0.80 17.16
C GLY A 224 -10.15 0.43 16.27
N TYR A 225 -9.32 1.42 16.65
CA TYR A 225 -8.96 2.53 15.77
C TYR A 225 -8.12 2.06 14.57
N ILE A 226 -7.38 0.97 14.73
CA ILE A 226 -6.72 0.22 13.66
C ILE A 226 -7.17 -1.23 13.74
N THR A 227 -7.88 -1.73 12.73
CA THR A 227 -8.42 -3.09 12.71
C THR A 227 -8.06 -3.80 11.43
N LEU A 228 -8.08 -5.13 11.46
CA LEU A 228 -8.18 -5.94 10.25
C LEU A 228 -9.62 -5.91 9.70
N PRO A 229 -9.88 -6.39 8.47
CA PRO A 229 -11.23 -6.39 7.91
C PRO A 229 -12.25 -6.98 8.88
N VAL A 230 -13.30 -6.20 9.20
CA VAL A 230 -14.35 -6.60 10.13
C VAL A 230 -15.03 -7.90 9.69
N THR A 231 -15.17 -8.09 8.37
CA THR A 231 -15.67 -9.34 7.78
C THR A 231 -14.80 -10.55 8.12
N MET A 232 -13.48 -10.38 8.26
CA MET A 232 -12.57 -11.45 8.69
C MET A 232 -12.80 -11.80 10.16
N ILE A 233 -12.98 -10.79 11.02
CA ILE A 233 -13.19 -10.98 12.46
C ILE A 233 -14.53 -11.71 12.70
N HIS A 234 -15.60 -11.33 11.99
CA HIS A 234 -16.88 -12.05 12.06
C HIS A 234 -16.81 -13.48 11.57
N LYS A 235 -16.16 -13.72 10.42
CA LYS A 235 -16.04 -15.07 9.87
C LYS A 235 -15.26 -16.01 10.78
N LEU A 236 -14.35 -15.49 11.59
CA LEU A 236 -13.56 -16.25 12.56
C LEU A 236 -14.24 -16.37 13.93
N GLY A 237 -15.41 -15.75 14.14
CA GLY A 237 -16.17 -15.83 15.38
C GLY A 237 -15.42 -15.32 16.62
N LEU A 238 -14.53 -14.34 16.45
CA LEU A 238 -13.63 -13.90 17.52
C LEU A 238 -14.40 -13.14 18.63
N PRO A 239 -14.18 -13.47 19.92
CA PRO A 239 -15.02 -13.04 21.03
C PRO A 239 -14.54 -11.73 21.69
N TYR A 240 -14.13 -10.74 20.91
CA TYR A 240 -13.74 -9.43 21.43
C TYR A 240 -14.49 -8.30 20.72
N HIS A 241 -14.79 -7.24 21.47
CA HIS A 241 -15.56 -6.11 20.98
C HIS A 241 -14.85 -5.44 19.80
N ILE A 242 -15.40 -5.59 18.59
CA ILE A 242 -15.18 -4.63 17.52
C ILE A 242 -16.29 -3.61 17.73
N PHE A 243 -15.97 -2.39 18.10
CA PHE A 243 -17.00 -1.38 18.31
C PHE A 243 -17.70 -1.06 16.99
N TYR A 244 -18.91 -1.62 16.84
CA TYR A 244 -19.82 -1.44 15.72
C TYR A 244 -20.58 -0.12 15.89
N GLY A 245 -20.04 0.97 15.37
CA GLY A 245 -20.74 2.25 15.47
C GLY A 245 -20.17 3.31 14.54
N VAL A 246 -21.01 3.76 13.59
CA VAL A 246 -20.87 4.92 12.68
C VAL A 246 -19.65 4.92 11.73
N LEU A 247 -18.47 4.47 12.17
CA LEU A 247 -17.20 4.39 11.45
C LEU A 247 -17.25 3.48 10.20
N ILE A 248 -18.01 2.38 10.26
CA ILE A 248 -18.06 1.36 9.19
C ILE A 248 -19.01 1.79 8.05
N TYR A 249 -20.06 2.56 8.35
CA TYR A 249 -21.16 2.82 7.41
C TYR A 249 -21.28 4.30 6.96
N LYS A 250 -20.80 5.28 7.74
CA LYS A 250 -20.84 6.69 7.34
C LYS A 250 -19.45 7.21 7.02
N LYS A 251 -19.17 7.27 5.71
CA LYS A 251 -17.93 7.65 5.01
C LYS A 251 -17.27 8.97 5.44
N ASP A 252 -17.90 9.80 6.29
CA ASP A 252 -17.49 11.19 6.52
C ASP A 252 -17.61 11.68 7.99
N TYR A 253 -17.79 10.83 9.01
CA TYR A 253 -18.10 11.34 10.38
C TYR A 253 -17.01 11.23 11.48
N ILE A 254 -15.97 10.38 11.36
CA ILE A 254 -14.92 10.28 12.41
C ILE A 254 -13.54 9.96 11.78
N ASP A 255 -12.52 10.76 12.09
CA ASP A 255 -11.04 10.53 12.10
C ASP A 255 -10.33 9.66 11.04
N TYR A 256 -10.87 9.49 9.83
CA TYR A 256 -10.14 8.83 8.72
C TYR A 256 -9.03 9.70 8.07
N MET A 257 -8.94 10.96 8.46
CA MET A 257 -7.99 11.95 7.93
C MET A 257 -6.77 12.14 8.86
N LEU A 258 -6.81 11.59 10.07
CA LEU A 258 -5.68 11.59 10.98
C LEU A 258 -4.54 10.73 10.39
N PRO A 259 -3.27 11.15 10.44
CA PRO A 259 -2.15 10.30 10.05
C PRO A 259 -2.12 9.00 10.85
N GLY A 260 -1.81 7.88 10.18
CA GLY A 260 -1.81 6.55 10.79
C GLY A 260 -0.93 6.43 12.03
N ILE A 261 0.19 7.17 12.12
CA ILE A 261 1.03 7.18 13.33
C ILE A 261 0.25 7.53 14.60
N PHE A 262 -0.71 8.45 14.51
CA PHE A 262 -1.51 8.87 15.66
C PHE A 262 -2.59 7.85 15.98
N ALA A 263 -3.16 7.19 14.97
CA ALA A 263 -4.08 6.09 15.19
C ALA A 263 -3.38 4.90 15.87
N VAL A 264 -2.16 4.55 15.45
CA VAL A 264 -1.35 3.49 16.08
C VAL A 264 -0.97 3.88 17.50
N ALA A 265 -0.53 5.12 17.70
CA ALA A 265 -0.16 5.63 19.01
C ALA A 265 -1.37 5.59 19.96
N PHE A 266 -2.55 6.00 19.51
CA PHE A 266 -3.75 6.00 20.34
C PHE A 266 -4.21 4.57 20.66
N ASP A 267 -4.20 3.65 19.68
CA ASP A 267 -4.72 2.30 19.86
C ASP A 267 -3.74 1.37 20.62
N ALA A 268 -2.43 1.51 20.38
CA ALA A 268 -1.40 0.62 20.91
C ALA A 268 -0.39 1.30 21.86
N GLY A 269 -0.49 2.62 22.07
CA GLY A 269 0.44 3.41 22.87
C GLY A 269 1.73 3.78 22.14
N TYR A 270 2.58 4.56 22.81
CA TYR A 270 3.90 4.92 22.28
C TYR A 270 4.80 3.71 22.00
N PHE A 271 4.70 2.64 22.80
CA PHE A 271 5.45 1.40 22.51
C PHE A 271 4.99 0.74 21.22
N GLY A 272 3.67 0.66 20.97
CA GLY A 272 3.12 0.13 19.73
C GLY A 272 3.56 0.94 18.50
N LEU A 273 3.58 2.28 18.63
CA LEU A 273 4.09 3.16 17.58
C LEU A 273 5.59 2.92 17.31
N LEU A 274 6.42 2.90 18.35
CA LEU A 274 7.86 2.67 18.22
C LEU A 274 8.18 1.31 17.61
N PHE A 275 7.43 0.27 17.99
CA PHE A 275 7.53 -1.06 17.41
C PHE A 275 7.22 -1.03 15.91
N LEU A 276 6.11 -0.39 15.50
CA LEU A 276 5.75 -0.27 14.10
C LEU A 276 6.82 0.48 13.30
N LEU A 277 7.29 1.65 13.78
CA LEU A 277 8.30 2.45 13.07
C LEU A 277 9.63 1.68 12.93
N SER A 278 10.02 0.95 13.97
CA SER A 278 11.19 0.09 13.96
C SER A 278 11.02 -1.06 12.95
N TRP A 279 9.83 -1.65 12.87
CA TRP A 279 9.51 -2.67 11.85
C TRP A 279 9.61 -2.10 10.43
N VAL A 280 9.05 -0.93 10.16
CA VAL A 280 9.18 -0.26 8.85
C VAL A 280 10.64 -0.05 8.47
N LEU A 281 11.46 0.38 9.43
CA LEU A 281 12.88 0.59 9.23
C LEU A 281 13.60 -0.74 8.90
N ILE A 282 13.32 -1.81 9.66
CA ILE A 282 13.90 -3.15 9.45
C ILE A 282 13.56 -3.66 8.05
N VAL A 283 12.29 -3.61 7.64
CA VAL A 283 11.84 -4.06 6.31
C VAL A 283 12.54 -3.26 5.21
N THR A 284 12.62 -1.95 5.37
CA THR A 284 13.26 -1.05 4.40
C THR A 284 14.74 -1.34 4.23
N ILE A 285 15.50 -1.40 5.34
CA ILE A 285 16.94 -1.67 5.33
C ILE A 285 17.21 -3.06 4.74
N THR A 286 16.47 -4.08 5.20
CA THR A 286 16.62 -5.46 4.74
C THR A 286 16.36 -5.56 3.24
N GLY A 287 15.28 -4.96 2.74
CA GLY A 287 14.96 -4.99 1.32
C GLY A 287 16.03 -4.30 0.46
N PHE A 288 16.54 -3.13 0.86
CA PHE A 288 17.63 -2.48 0.14
C PHE A 288 18.94 -3.28 0.18
N TYR A 289 19.23 -3.92 1.31
CA TYR A 289 20.40 -4.79 1.45
C TYR A 289 20.31 -6.01 0.51
N VAL A 290 19.16 -6.70 0.47
CA VAL A 290 18.95 -7.84 -0.44
C VAL A 290 18.97 -7.39 -1.91
N LEU A 291 18.42 -6.20 -2.21
CA LEU A 291 18.46 -5.65 -3.56
C LEU A 291 19.90 -5.42 -4.04
N ARG A 292 20.78 -4.93 -3.15
CA ARG A 292 22.21 -4.80 -3.45
C ARG A 292 22.84 -6.14 -3.78
N ILE A 293 22.54 -7.19 -3.01
CA ILE A 293 23.02 -8.55 -3.29
C ILE A 293 22.55 -9.03 -4.66
N TYR A 294 21.27 -8.85 -5.01
CA TYR A 294 20.76 -9.25 -6.32
C TYR A 294 21.43 -8.49 -7.47
N LYS A 295 21.64 -7.18 -7.30
CA LYS A 295 22.39 -6.37 -8.26
C LYS A 295 23.81 -6.89 -8.45
N GLU A 296 24.54 -7.18 -7.39
CA GLU A 296 25.90 -7.73 -7.45
C GLU A 296 25.93 -9.09 -8.16
N LYS A 297 24.98 -10.00 -7.82
CA LYS A 297 24.84 -11.30 -8.49
C LYS A 297 24.52 -11.14 -9.98
N ARG A 298 23.64 -10.22 -10.34
CA ARG A 298 23.31 -9.92 -11.74
C ARG A 298 24.52 -9.39 -12.51
N LEU A 299 25.29 -8.47 -11.92
CA LEU A 299 26.51 -7.93 -12.55
C LEU A 299 27.58 -9.00 -12.74
N ASN A 300 27.61 -10.02 -11.86
CA ASN A 300 28.46 -11.21 -12.00
C ASN A 300 27.88 -12.27 -12.97
N GLY A 301 26.82 -11.95 -13.72
CA GLY A 301 26.26 -12.82 -14.76
C GLY A 301 25.16 -13.79 -14.29
N PHE A 302 24.80 -13.82 -13.00
CA PHE A 302 23.78 -14.75 -12.48
C PHE A 302 22.35 -14.29 -12.83
N ARG A 303 21.81 -14.76 -13.95
CA ARG A 303 20.47 -14.43 -14.44
C ARG A 303 19.31 -15.00 -13.60
N ARG A 304 19.58 -15.96 -12.71
CA ARG A 304 18.57 -16.61 -11.86
C ARG A 304 17.85 -15.62 -10.92
N TYR A 305 18.48 -14.50 -10.57
CA TYR A 305 17.94 -13.54 -9.62
C TYR A 305 17.13 -12.40 -10.26
N LEU A 306 17.02 -12.34 -11.59
CA LEU A 306 16.34 -11.25 -12.30
C LEU A 306 14.87 -11.11 -11.91
N GLY A 307 14.14 -12.24 -11.79
CA GLY A 307 12.75 -12.24 -11.35
C GLY A 307 12.61 -11.75 -9.90
N ARG A 308 13.47 -12.25 -9.01
CA ARG A 308 13.52 -11.82 -7.60
C ARG A 308 13.87 -10.33 -7.45
N GLU A 309 14.78 -9.82 -8.26
CA GLU A 309 15.14 -8.40 -8.27
C GLU A 309 13.92 -7.54 -8.67
N ALA A 310 13.22 -7.89 -9.75
CA ALA A 310 12.03 -7.15 -10.20
C ALA A 310 10.88 -7.18 -9.17
N LEU A 311 10.61 -8.35 -8.58
CA LEU A 311 9.57 -8.51 -7.57
C LEU A 311 9.90 -7.73 -6.29
N LEU A 312 11.17 -7.74 -5.86
CA LEU A 312 11.62 -6.98 -4.70
C LEU A 312 11.51 -5.46 -4.94
N ILE A 313 11.85 -4.97 -6.14
CA ILE A 313 11.69 -3.54 -6.48
C ILE A 313 10.21 -3.12 -6.39
N GLY A 314 9.30 -3.91 -6.96
CA GLY A 314 7.87 -3.60 -6.86
C GLY A 314 7.33 -3.69 -5.44
N SER A 315 7.74 -4.72 -4.68
CA SER A 315 7.35 -4.90 -3.28
C SER A 315 7.84 -3.75 -2.39
N LEU A 316 9.12 -3.36 -2.53
CA LEU A 316 9.68 -2.21 -1.82
C LEU A 316 8.98 -0.91 -2.18
N SER A 317 8.71 -0.69 -3.47
CA SER A 317 8.04 0.53 -3.90
C SER A 317 6.65 0.65 -3.28
N ALA A 318 5.84 -0.40 -3.42
CA ALA A 318 4.49 -0.44 -2.85
C ALA A 318 4.51 -0.29 -1.32
N PHE A 319 5.41 -1.01 -0.63
CA PHE A 319 5.55 -0.94 0.83
C PHE A 319 5.94 0.46 1.31
N LEU A 320 6.93 1.09 0.69
CA LEU A 320 7.38 2.44 1.05
C LEU A 320 6.31 3.48 0.78
N THR A 321 5.65 3.41 -0.38
CA THR A 321 4.54 4.30 -0.71
C THR A 321 3.39 4.15 0.28
N GLN A 322 2.98 2.94 0.61
CA GLN A 322 1.92 2.73 1.58
C GLN A 322 2.35 3.13 2.99
N SER A 323 3.63 2.96 3.36
CA SER A 323 4.17 3.46 4.64
C SER A 323 4.08 4.98 4.70
N ILE A 324 4.52 5.69 3.66
CA ILE A 324 4.48 7.16 3.62
C ILE A 324 3.03 7.64 3.69
N ILE A 325 2.15 7.11 2.84
CA ILE A 325 0.77 7.60 2.75
C ILE A 325 -0.06 7.15 3.93
N GLY A 326 0.00 5.88 4.31
CA GLY A 326 -0.77 5.31 5.40
C GLY A 326 -0.39 5.89 6.76
N LEU A 327 0.91 6.00 7.05
CA LEU A 327 1.37 6.44 8.36
C LEU A 327 1.36 7.96 8.50
N PHE A 328 1.70 8.70 7.45
CA PHE A 328 1.93 10.15 7.58
C PHE A 328 0.85 11.03 6.94
N LEU A 329 -0.02 10.49 6.07
CA LEU A 329 -1.04 11.29 5.39
C LEU A 329 -2.47 10.86 5.72
N PHE A 330 -2.81 9.59 5.58
CA PHE A 330 -4.18 9.10 5.72
C PHE A 330 -4.23 7.72 6.39
N ASN A 331 -4.72 7.65 7.64
CA ASN A 331 -4.93 6.38 8.33
C ASN A 331 -5.87 5.42 7.58
N ARG A 332 -6.80 5.93 6.75
CA ARG A 332 -7.63 5.08 5.89
C ARG A 332 -6.80 4.17 4.95
N SER A 333 -5.59 4.60 4.58
CA SER A 333 -4.65 3.79 3.77
C SER A 333 -3.84 2.78 4.61
N PHE A 334 -4.15 2.69 5.91
CA PHE A 334 -3.50 1.87 6.92
C PHE A 334 -4.51 1.17 7.86
N ASN A 335 -5.75 0.97 7.41
CA ASN A 335 -6.80 0.37 8.23
C ASN A 335 -7.61 -0.67 7.44
N SER A 336 -8.23 -1.63 8.13
CA SER A 336 -9.03 -2.71 7.57
C SER A 336 -8.26 -3.49 6.48
N SER A 337 -8.81 -3.62 5.28
CA SER A 337 -8.19 -4.29 4.15
C SER A 337 -6.87 -3.64 3.71
N ALA A 338 -6.69 -2.33 3.94
CA ALA A 338 -5.42 -1.68 3.65
C ALA A 338 -4.31 -2.13 4.62
N LEU A 339 -4.64 -2.37 5.90
CA LEU A 339 -3.69 -2.95 6.87
C LEU A 339 -3.27 -4.36 6.47
N LEU A 340 -4.22 -5.18 6.01
CA LEU A 340 -3.93 -6.52 5.50
C LEU A 340 -2.97 -6.47 4.30
N THR A 341 -3.24 -5.56 3.34
CA THR A 341 -2.33 -5.31 2.21
C THR A 341 -0.94 -4.85 2.70
N TYR A 342 -0.89 -3.97 3.71
CA TYR A 342 0.38 -3.49 4.26
C TYR A 342 1.23 -4.61 4.85
N ILE A 343 0.60 -5.49 5.64
CA ILE A 343 1.24 -6.68 6.21
C ILE A 343 1.74 -7.60 5.09
N LEU A 344 0.94 -7.82 4.05
CA LEU A 344 1.33 -8.64 2.89
C LEU A 344 2.55 -8.05 2.17
N LEU A 345 2.57 -6.75 1.91
CA LEU A 345 3.69 -6.08 1.25
C LEU A 345 4.98 -6.15 2.09
N SER A 346 4.87 -5.93 3.39
CA SER A 346 5.97 -6.12 4.35
C SER A 346 6.53 -7.54 4.25
N ALA A 347 5.64 -8.54 4.31
CA ALA A 347 6.01 -9.94 4.24
C ALA A 347 6.65 -10.31 2.90
N LEU A 348 6.19 -9.75 1.78
CA LEU A 348 6.79 -9.96 0.46
C LEU A 348 8.24 -9.44 0.42
N VAL A 349 8.53 -8.28 0.99
CA VAL A 349 9.90 -7.77 1.10
C VAL A 349 10.75 -8.70 1.97
N MET A 350 10.26 -9.06 3.16
CA MET A 350 10.99 -9.90 4.10
C MET A 350 11.24 -11.32 3.60
N ALA A 351 10.33 -11.89 2.80
CA ALA A 351 10.48 -13.22 2.22
C ALA A 351 11.72 -13.36 1.34
N HIS A 352 12.25 -12.27 0.78
CA HIS A 352 13.48 -12.29 0.00
C HIS A 352 14.75 -12.45 0.85
N SER A 353 14.68 -12.19 2.16
CA SER A 353 15.83 -12.29 3.07
C SER A 353 16.13 -13.73 3.51
N VAL A 354 15.11 -14.60 3.53
CA VAL A 354 15.22 -15.97 4.02
C VAL A 354 15.27 -16.95 2.85
N SER A 355 16.45 -17.51 2.58
CA SER A 355 16.61 -18.62 1.64
C SER A 355 16.98 -19.88 2.40
N VAL A 356 16.12 -20.90 2.37
CA VAL A 356 16.43 -22.23 2.89
C VAL A 356 17.38 -22.91 1.91
N LYS A 357 18.60 -23.27 2.37
CA LYS A 357 19.52 -24.08 1.57
C LYS A 357 18.86 -25.44 1.32
N ARG A 358 18.50 -25.75 0.07
CA ARG A 358 18.16 -27.12 -0.32
C ARG A 358 19.44 -27.94 -0.23
N ARG A 359 19.58 -28.76 0.82
CA ARG A 359 20.50 -29.90 0.78
C ARG A 359 19.89 -30.88 -0.22
N ILE A 360 20.49 -30.95 -1.40
CA ILE A 360 20.31 -32.10 -2.27
C ILE A 360 21.19 -33.17 -1.62
N THR A 361 20.56 -34.06 -0.86
CA THR A 361 21.14 -35.37 -0.49
C THR A 361 20.94 -36.33 -1.64
#